data_AF-A0A843C131-F1
#
_entry.id   AF-A0A843C131-F1
#
_cell.length_a   1.000
_cell.length_b   1.000
_cell.length_c   1.000
_cell.angle_alpha   90.00
_cell.angle_beta   90.00
_cell.angle_gamma   90.00
#
_symmetry.space_group_name_H-M   'P 1'
#
loop_
_entity.id
_entity.type
_entity.pdbx_description
1 polymer ?
#
loop_
_entity_poly.entity_id
_entity_poly.type
_entity_poly.pdbx_seq_one_letter_code
_entity_poly.pdbx_strand_id
1 'polypeptide(L)' 'YVEELPGANTQGKTLEEARENLHEAIELILLSNRELAERGLLGKEFIREEIKVAIR' A
#
# COMPACT_ATOMS: atom_id res chain seq x y z
N TYR A 1 13.26 1.45 -0.05
CA TYR A 1 12.58 1.09 -1.30
C TYR A 1 11.91 -0.25 -1.11
N VAL A 2 10.68 -0.40 -1.59
CA VAL A 2 9.98 -1.68 -1.69
C VAL A 2 9.75 -1.97 -3.18
N GLU A 3 10.26 -3.10 -3.67
CA GLU A 3 10.20 -3.42 -5.10
C GLU A 3 8.78 -3.65 -5.59
N GLU A 4 7.96 -4.27 -4.75
CA GLU A 4 6.57 -4.61 -5.01
C GLU A 4 5.62 -3.42 -4.86
N LEU A 5 6.09 -2.30 -4.29
CA LEU A 5 5.27 -1.11 -4.03
C LEU A 5 5.97 0.17 -4.52
N PRO A 6 5.87 0.49 -5.82
CA PRO A 6 6.43 1.71 -6.38
C PRO A 6 5.95 2.96 -5.61
N GLY A 7 6.91 3.82 -5.26
CA GLY A 7 6.65 5.03 -4.46
C GLY A 7 6.97 4.88 -2.97
N ALA A 8 7.05 3.65 -2.44
CA ALA A 8 7.49 3.41 -1.07
C ALA A 8 9.03 3.51 -0.96
N ASN A 9 9.52 4.74 -0.96
CA ASN A 9 10.93 5.10 -0.86
C ASN A 9 11.16 6.07 0.28
N THR A 10 12.02 5.70 1.21
CA THR A 10 12.34 6.52 2.38
C THR A 10 13.83 6.52 2.65
N GLN A 11 14.25 7.45 3.50
CA GLN A 11 15.61 7.60 4.01
C GLN A 11 15.53 7.95 5.50
N GLY A 12 16.62 7.74 6.23
CA GLY A 12 16.74 8.07 7.66
C GLY A 12 18.21 8.23 8.04
N LYS A 13 18.48 8.91 9.16
CA LYS A 13 19.85 9.08 9.69
C LYS A 13 20.41 7.78 10.25
N THR A 14 19.52 6.86 10.66
CA THR A 14 19.86 5.51 11.12
C THR A 14 19.08 4.46 10.33
N LEU A 15 19.52 3.21 10.40
CA LEU A 15 18.78 2.09 9.82
C LEU A 15 17.40 1.91 10.46
N GLU A 16 17.27 2.20 11.76
CA GLU A 16 16.00 2.07 12.47
C GLU A 16 15.00 3.11 11.98
N GLU A 17 15.43 4.37 11.90
CA GLU A 17 14.62 5.46 11.35
C GLU A 17 14.23 5.19 9.89
N ALA A 18 15.15 4.69 9.07
CA ALA A 18 14.84 4.35 7.69
C ALA A 18 13.78 3.23 7.59
N ARG A 19 13.77 2.25 8.50
CA ARG A 19 12.75 1.19 8.56
C ARG A 19 11.41 1.72 9.02
N GLU A 20 11.38 2.51 10.10
CA GLU A 20 10.14 3.13 10.62
C GLU A 20 9.50 4.00 9.54
N ASN A 21 10.29 4.88 8.91
CA ASN A 21 9.80 5.70 7.80
C ASN A 21 9.27 4.83 6.65
N LEU A 22 9.93 3.72 6.33
CA LEU A 22 9.48 2.83 5.26
C LEU A 22 8.14 2.16 5.60
N HIS A 23 7.92 1.76 6.86
CA HIS A 23 6.64 1.21 7.31
C HIS A 23 5.51 2.23 7.14
N GLU A 24 5.73 3.48 7.57
CA GLU A 24 4.76 4.56 7.41
C GLU A 24 4.44 4.85 5.93
N ALA A 25 5.47 4.88 5.07
CA ALA A 25 5.28 5.09 3.64
C ALA A 25 4.47 3.96 2.96
N ILE A 26 4.72 2.70 3.34
CA ILE A 26 3.95 1.56 2.86
C ILE A 26 2.48 1.69 3.26
N GLU A 27 2.22 1.97 4.55
CA GLU A 27 0.87 2.13 5.07
C GLU A 27 0.12 3.27 4.34
N LEU A 28 0.76 4.44 4.22
CA LEU A 28 0.18 5.60 3.57
C LEU A 28 -0.21 5.31 2.12
N ILE A 29 0.67 4.66 1.36
CA ILE A 29 0.41 4.34 -0.06
C ILE A 29 -0.73 3.33 -0.18
N LEU A 30 -0.76 2.29 0.65
CA LEU A 30 -1.82 1.27 0.61
C LEU A 30 -3.18 1.88 0.96
N LEU A 31 -3.24 2.74 1.99
CA LEU A 31 -4.47 3.43 2.39
C LEU A 31 -4.93 4.42 1.30
N SER A 32 -4.01 5.20 0.74
CA SER A 32 -4.33 6.15 -0.33
C SER A 32 -4.86 5.45 -1.58
N ASN A 33 -4.21 4.35 -2.00
CA ASN A 33 -4.65 3.58 -3.15
C ASN A 33 -6.02 2.93 -2.91
N ARG A 34 -6.29 2.44 -1.70
CA ARG A 34 -7.61 1.92 -1.33
C ARG A 34 -8.68 2.99 -1.42
N GLU A 35 -8.42 4.16 -0.85
CA GLU A 35 -9.38 5.27 -0.88
C GLU A 35 -9.65 5.73 -2.31
N LEU A 36 -8.61 5.86 -3.15
CA LEU A 36 -8.77 6.20 -4.56
C LEU A 36 -9.59 5.16 -5.33
N ALA A 37 -9.35 3.87 -5.07
CA ALA A 37 -10.13 2.79 -5.67
C ALA A 37 -11.61 2.86 -5.24
N GLU A 38 -11.88 3.06 -3.95
CA GLU A 38 -13.24 3.20 -3.42
C GLU A 38 -13.97 4.41 -4.01
N ARG A 39 -13.31 5.57 -4.10
CA ARG A 39 -13.85 6.75 -4.79
C ARG A 39 -14.16 6.47 -6.26
N GLY A 40 -13.28 5.75 -6.95
CA GLY A 40 -13.45 5.36 -8.36
C GLY A 40 -14.59 4.38 -8.62
N LEU A 41 -15.08 3.71 -7.57
CA LEU A 41 -16.18 2.75 -7.61
C LEU A 41 -17.53 3.36 -7.18
N LEU A 42 -17.56 4.60 -6.69
CA LEU A 42 -18.80 5.27 -6.28
C LEU A 42 -19.83 5.29 -7.43
N GLY A 43 -21.04 4.84 -7.14
CA GLY A 43 -22.15 4.80 -8.10
C GLY A 43 -22.04 3.71 -9.17
N LYS A 44 -21.07 2.78 -9.06
CA LYS A 44 -20.94 1.63 -9.95
C LYS A 44 -21.38 0.35 -9.23
N GLU A 45 -21.99 -0.57 -9.96
CA GLU A 45 -22.18 -1.94 -9.47
C GLU A 45 -20.86 -2.70 -9.57
N PHE A 46 -20.44 -3.33 -8.47
CA PHE A 46 -19.24 -4.18 -8.43
C PHE A 46 -19.40 -5.27 -7.36
N ILE A 47 -18.65 -6.35 -7.53
CA ILE A 47 -18.56 -7.45 -6.55
C ILE A 47 -17.24 -7.31 -5.80
N ARG A 48 -17.29 -7.40 -4.48
CA ARG A 48 -16.11 -7.45 -3.60
C ARG A 48 -16.11 -8.78 -2.87
N GLU A 49 -15.06 -9.57 -3.09
CA GLU A 49 -14.88 -10.86 -2.43
C GLU A 49 -13.43 -11.03 -1.95
N GLU A 50 -13.25 -11.85 -0.92
CA GLU A 50 -11.91 -12.25 -0.47
C GLU A 50 -11.44 -13.46 -1.28
N ILE A 51 -10.26 -13.36 -1.89
CA ILE A 51 -9.68 -14.44 -2.67
C ILE A 51 -8.47 -15.01 -1.93
N LYS A 52 -8.51 -16.32 -1.63
CA LYS A 52 -7.39 -17.04 -1.03
C LYS A 52 -6.48 -17.58 -2.13
N VAL A 53 -5.22 -17.17 -2.10
CA VAL A 53 -4.19 -17.60 -3.07
C VAL A 53 -3.10 -18.36 -2.32
N ALA A 54 -2.78 -19.57 -2.78
CA ALA A 54 -1.61 -20.30 -2.33
C ALA A 54 -0.40 -19.85 -3.16
N ILE A 55 0.61 -19.30 -2.49
CA ILE A 55 1.88 -18.94 -3.11
C ILE A 55 2.89 -20.06 -2.80
N ARG A 56 3.64 -20.49 -3.81
CA ARG A 56 4.68 -21.52 -3.71
C ARG A 56 6.02 -20.92 -3.32
#